data_AF-A0A955CBD3-F1
#
_entry.id   AF-A0A955CBD3-F1
#
_cell.length_a   1.000
_cell.length_b   1.000
_cell.length_c   1.000
_cell.angle_alpha   90.00
_cell.angle_beta   90.00
_cell.angle_gamma   90.00
#
_symmetry.space_group_name_H-M   'P 1'
#
loop_
_entity.id
_entity.type
_entity.pdbx_description
1 polymer ?
#
loop_
_entity_poly.entity_id
_entity_poly.type
_entity_poly.pdbx_seq_one_letter_code
_entity_poly.pdbx_strand_id
1 'polypeptide(L)'
;MDTIGHDRAPQNAEGDFYTIQCCLMCCAPHHEAPDLMNDAAEEFDQCYFRRQPRNDVELGQAINAVCVSCIESLRYAGRDPRVIARLMAADCGHLCDSTETP
;
A
#
# COMPACT_ATOMS: atom_id res chain seq x y z
N MET A 1 -13.22 18.01 3.17
CA MET A 1 -11.86 17.45 3.24
C MET A 1 -11.82 16.40 2.16
N ASP A 2 -11.68 16.89 0.93
CA ASP A 2 -11.65 16.09 -0.27
C ASP A 2 -10.35 15.28 -0.23
N THR A 3 -10.49 13.96 -0.04
CA THR A 3 -9.40 13.00 -0.22
C THR A 3 -8.76 13.26 -1.58
N ILE A 4 -7.44 13.44 -1.63
CA ILE A 4 -6.70 13.53 -2.89
C ILE A 4 -6.98 12.22 -3.65
N GLY A 5 -7.71 12.34 -4.75
CA GLY A 5 -8.12 11.20 -5.56
C GLY A 5 -6.94 10.70 -6.38
N HIS A 6 -6.24 9.70 -5.87
CA HIS A 6 -5.22 9.00 -6.63
C HIS A 6 -5.85 7.98 -7.58
N ASP A 7 -5.35 7.91 -8.82
CA ASP A 7 -5.80 6.89 -9.78
C ASP A 7 -5.28 5.51 -9.36
N ARG A 8 -6.21 4.68 -8.86
CA ARG A 8 -5.89 3.36 -8.31
C ARG A 8 -5.75 2.36 -9.44
N ALA A 9 -4.73 1.50 -9.36
CA ALA A 9 -4.62 0.38 -10.29
C ALA A 9 -5.90 -0.48 -10.21
N PRO A 10 -6.57 -0.77 -11.34
CA PRO A 10 -7.86 -1.48 -11.36
C PRO A 10 -7.76 -2.92 -10.86
N GLN A 11 -6.55 -3.48 -10.80
CA GLN A 11 -6.26 -4.84 -10.31
C GLN A 11 -6.22 -4.93 -8.78
N ASN A 12 -6.21 -3.80 -8.05
CA ASN A 12 -6.23 -3.83 -6.59
C ASN A 12 -7.51 -4.52 -6.10
N ALA A 13 -7.36 -5.41 -5.13
CA ALA A 13 -8.47 -5.91 -4.34
C ALA A 13 -9.17 -4.76 -3.63
N GLU A 14 -10.51 -4.81 -3.59
CA GLU A 14 -11.33 -3.83 -2.90
C GLU A 14 -10.90 -3.68 -1.43
N GLY A 15 -10.59 -2.45 -1.02
CA GLY A 15 -10.23 -2.12 0.34
C GLY A 15 -9.39 -0.85 0.48
N ASP A 16 -8.80 -0.71 1.67
CA ASP A 16 -8.11 0.51 2.07
C ASP A 16 -6.65 0.56 1.59
N PHE A 17 -5.98 -0.59 1.45
CA PHE A 17 -4.63 -0.67 0.88
C PHE A 17 -4.73 -0.75 -0.64
N TYR A 18 -3.99 0.12 -1.33
CA TYR A 18 -4.02 0.18 -2.78
C TYR A 18 -2.68 0.62 -3.34
N THR A 19 -2.49 0.38 -4.64
CA THR A 19 -1.36 0.89 -5.42
C THR A 19 -1.87 1.83 -6.50
N ILE A 20 -1.21 2.97 -6.70
CA ILE A 20 -1.42 3.84 -7.87
C ILE A 20 -0.70 3.26 -9.08
N GLN A 21 -1.10 3.63 -10.30
CA GLN A 21 -0.49 3.15 -11.56
C GLN A 21 0.96 3.65 -11.75
N CYS A 22 1.90 3.16 -10.93
CA CYS A 22 3.32 3.47 -11.02
C CYS A 22 4.14 2.34 -10.37
N CYS A 23 5.09 1.76 -11.09
CA CYS A 23 5.98 0.69 -10.60
C CYS A 23 7.38 0.82 -11.21
N LEU A 24 8.43 0.55 -10.41
CA LEU A 24 9.82 0.44 -10.87
C LEU A 24 10.34 -1.01 -10.92
N MET A 25 9.49 -2.00 -10.69
CA MET A 25 9.87 -3.41 -10.64
C MET A 25 10.97 -3.72 -9.61
N CYS A 26 10.95 -3.05 -8.45
CA CYS A 26 12.02 -3.17 -7.44
C CYS A 26 11.84 -4.37 -6.49
N CYS A 27 10.72 -5.09 -6.55
CA CYS A 27 10.36 -6.24 -5.71
C CYS A 27 10.27 -5.97 -4.19
N ALA A 28 10.55 -4.75 -3.71
CA ALA A 28 10.55 -4.46 -2.28
C ALA A 28 9.18 -4.72 -1.61
N PRO A 29 8.04 -4.28 -2.17
CA PRO A 29 6.73 -4.60 -1.60
C PRO A 29 6.41 -6.10 -1.57
N HIS A 30 6.83 -6.85 -2.60
CA HIS A 30 6.63 -8.30 -2.67
C HIS A 30 7.41 -9.07 -1.61
N HIS A 31 8.59 -8.57 -1.22
CA HIS A 31 9.38 -9.20 -0.17
C HIS A 31 8.74 -9.02 1.22
N GLU A 32 8.13 -7.86 1.48
CA GLU A 32 7.45 -7.58 2.75
C GLU A 32 6.08 -8.27 2.85
N ALA A 33 5.32 -8.31 1.75
CA ALA A 33 3.95 -8.80 1.74
C ALA A 33 3.65 -9.73 0.54
N PRO A 34 4.36 -10.87 0.41
CA PRO A 34 4.25 -11.76 -0.76
C PRO A 34 2.83 -12.31 -0.96
N ASP A 35 2.09 -12.50 0.13
CA ASP A 35 0.72 -13.03 0.06
C ASP A 35 -0.34 -11.98 -0.30
N LEU A 36 -0.03 -10.69 -0.11
CA LEU A 36 -0.95 -9.56 -0.33
C LEU A 36 -0.71 -8.88 -1.67
N MET A 37 0.53 -8.87 -2.15
CA MET A 37 0.91 -8.35 -3.46
C MET A 37 0.62 -9.36 -4.57
N ASN A 38 0.48 -8.87 -5.80
CA ASN A 38 0.44 -9.71 -7.01
C ASN A 38 1.68 -10.60 -7.12
N ASP A 39 1.58 -11.71 -7.86
CA ASP A 39 2.72 -12.59 -8.03
C ASP A 39 3.73 -11.97 -9.01
N ALA A 40 4.91 -11.61 -8.52
CA ALA A 40 5.97 -11.01 -9.32
C ALA A 40 6.53 -11.96 -10.38
N ALA A 41 6.35 -13.29 -10.24
CA ALA A 41 6.76 -14.26 -11.24
C ALA A 41 5.76 -14.38 -12.40
N GLU A 42 4.49 -14.03 -12.17
CA GLU A 42 3.44 -14.06 -13.19
C GLU A 42 3.22 -12.69 -13.84
N GLU A 43 3.28 -11.61 -13.05
CA GLU A 43 3.00 -10.25 -13.49
C GLU A 43 4.00 -9.27 -12.87
N PHE A 44 5.08 -8.98 -13.60
CA PHE A 44 6.18 -8.15 -13.10
C PHE A 44 6.04 -6.67 -13.43
N ASP A 45 5.26 -6.33 -14.46
CA ASP A 45 5.17 -4.97 -15.01
C ASP A 45 4.52 -3.96 -14.05
N GLN A 46 3.77 -4.43 -13.04
CA GLN A 46 3.11 -3.56 -12.06
C GLN A 46 2.99 -4.22 -10.69
N CYS A 47 2.96 -3.39 -9.65
CA CYS A 47 2.57 -3.80 -8.30
C CYS A 47 1.08 -3.51 -8.08
N TYR A 48 0.36 -4.43 -7.46
CA TYR A 48 -0.96 -4.17 -6.89
C TYR A 48 -1.24 -5.10 -5.72
N PHE A 49 -2.15 -4.68 -4.84
CA PHE A 49 -2.65 -5.54 -3.79
C PHE A 49 -3.63 -6.55 -4.39
N ARG A 50 -3.24 -7.82 -4.55
CA ARG A 50 -4.17 -8.88 -4.98
C ARG A 50 -5.17 -9.25 -3.88
N ARG A 51 -4.87 -8.91 -2.62
CA ARG A 51 -5.71 -9.19 -1.46
C ARG A 51 -5.44 -8.20 -0.33
N GLN A 52 -6.48 -7.86 0.43
CA GLN A 52 -6.38 -7.07 1.65
C GLN A 52 -5.93 -7.91 2.86
N PRO A 53 -5.21 -7.30 3.83
CA PRO A 53 -4.85 -7.97 5.07
C PRO A 53 -6.09 -8.35 5.88
N ARG A 54 -6.09 -9.54 6.49
CA ARG A 54 -7.22 -10.11 7.25
C ARG A 54 -6.94 -10.30 8.73
N ASN A 55 -5.68 -10.15 9.16
CA ASN A 55 -5.23 -10.31 10.53
C ASN A 55 -4.08 -9.34 10.83
N ASP A 56 -3.69 -9.22 12.10
CA ASP A 56 -2.69 -8.24 12.53
C ASP A 56 -1.28 -8.48 11.96
N VAL A 57 -0.94 -9.74 11.63
CA VAL A 57 0.34 -10.09 10.99
C VAL A 57 0.36 -9.56 9.56
N GLU A 58 -0.67 -9.89 8.78
CA GLU A 58 -0.82 -9.38 7.41
C GLU A 58 -0.94 -7.86 7.39
N LEU A 59 -1.59 -7.27 8.38
CA LEU A 59 -1.69 -5.82 8.51
C LEU A 59 -0.30 -5.18 8.67
N GLY A 60 0.57 -5.81 9.46
CA GLY A 60 1.96 -5.38 9.58
C GLY A 60 2.73 -5.48 8.27
N GLN A 61 2.57 -6.58 7.54
CA GLN A 61 3.18 -6.77 6.22
C GLN A 61 2.71 -5.71 5.22
N ALA A 62 1.41 -5.42 5.17
CA ALA A 62 0.87 -4.39 4.29
C ALA A 62 1.45 -2.99 4.60
N ILE A 63 1.55 -2.64 5.88
CA ILE A 63 2.15 -1.37 6.33
C ILE A 63 3.63 -1.29 5.92
N ASN A 64 4.39 -2.37 6.13
CA ASN A 64 5.79 -2.42 5.71
C ASN A 64 5.92 -2.27 4.20
N ALA A 65 5.10 -2.98 3.42
CA ALA A 65 5.09 -2.91 1.96
C ALA A 65 4.83 -1.49 1.45
N VAL A 66 3.89 -0.78 2.08
CA VAL A 66 3.63 0.65 1.82
C VAL A 66 4.91 1.48 2.05
N CYS A 67 5.54 1.32 3.22
CA CYS A 67 6.74 2.08 3.60
C CYS A 67 7.98 1.81 2.75
N VAL A 68 8.14 0.61 2.18
CA VAL A 68 9.32 0.26 1.36
C VAL A 68 9.10 0.46 -0.14
N SER A 69 7.94 0.98 -0.55
CA SER A 69 7.67 1.23 -1.97
C SER A 69 8.65 2.25 -2.53
N CYS A 70 9.46 1.81 -3.50
CA CYS A 70 10.60 2.56 -4.04
C CYS A 70 10.24 3.93 -4.64
N ILE A 71 8.97 4.14 -4.96
CA ILE A 71 8.40 5.37 -5.52
C ILE A 71 7.07 5.72 -4.86
N GLU A 72 6.84 5.21 -3.64
CA GLU A 72 5.71 5.61 -2.81
C GLU A 72 4.34 5.37 -3.49
N SER A 73 4.28 4.37 -4.38
CA SER A 73 3.07 4.07 -5.14
C SER A 73 2.02 3.28 -4.35
N LEU A 74 2.41 2.68 -3.24
CA LEU A 74 1.51 1.97 -2.33
C LEU A 74 1.01 2.94 -1.28
N ARG A 75 -0.31 2.95 -1.05
CA ARG A 75 -0.99 3.91 -0.18
C ARG A 75 -2.08 3.25 0.66
N TYR A 76 -2.49 3.98 1.71
CA TYR A 76 -3.58 3.59 2.59
C TYR A 76 -4.66 4.69 2.66
N ALA A 77 -5.85 4.38 2.16
CA ALA A 77 -7.00 5.31 2.15
C ALA A 77 -7.93 5.18 3.37
N GLY A 78 -7.65 4.22 4.25
CA GLY A 78 -8.52 3.95 5.38
C GLY A 78 -8.35 4.95 6.52
N ARG A 79 -9.13 4.72 7.59
CA ARG A 79 -9.20 5.57 8.77
C ARG A 79 -8.91 4.83 10.08
N ASP A 80 -8.38 3.60 10.01
CA ASP A 80 -8.04 2.86 11.24
C ASP A 80 -6.91 3.58 11.97
N PRO A 81 -7.15 4.08 13.20
CA PRO A 81 -6.14 4.84 13.94
C PRO A 81 -4.90 3.99 14.26
N ARG A 82 -5.01 2.67 14.33
CA ARG A 82 -3.88 1.76 14.57
C ARG A 82 -2.95 1.72 13.35
N VAL A 83 -3.51 1.71 12.15
CA VAL A 83 -2.73 1.74 10.90
C VAL A 83 -2.06 3.10 10.74
N ILE A 84 -2.83 4.18 10.93
CA ILE A 84 -2.33 5.56 10.84
C ILE A 84 -1.18 5.77 11.82
N ALA A 85 -1.35 5.38 13.09
CA ALA A 85 -0.29 5.54 14.09
C ALA A 85 0.99 4.78 13.73
N ARG A 86 0.88 3.59 13.13
CA ARG A 86 2.03 2.81 12.67
C ARG A 86 2.73 3.45 11.46
N LEU A 87 1.97 3.96 10.49
CA LEU A 87 2.53 4.68 9.35
C LEU A 87 3.26 5.96 9.79
N MET A 88 2.66 6.72 10.70
CA MET A 88 3.27 7.92 11.28
C MET A 88 4.56 7.58 12.06
N ALA A 89 4.55 6.50 12.85
CA ALA A 89 5.73 6.06 13.60
C ALA A 89 6.88 5.57 12.71
N ALA A 90 6.58 5.14 11.49
CA ALA A 90 7.54 4.71 10.48
C ALA A 90 7.99 5.84 9.54
N ASP A 91 7.59 7.09 9.80
CA ASP A 91 7.83 8.25 8.91
C ASP A 91 7.19 8.11 7.51
N CYS A 92 6.15 7.29 7.39
CA CYS A 92 5.39 7.02 6.17
C CYS A 92 3.99 7.66 6.18
N GLY A 93 3.77 8.65 7.05
CA GLY A 93 2.44 9.25 7.26
C GLY A 93 1.85 9.93 6.02
N HIS A 94 2.71 10.41 5.11
CA HIS A 94 2.29 11.02 3.84
C HIS A 94 1.70 10.00 2.86
N LEU A 95 1.92 8.69 3.06
CA LEU A 95 1.34 7.61 2.25
C LEU A 95 -0.09 7.24 2.70
N CYS A 96 -0.61 7.92 3.71
CA CYS A 96 -1.99 7.78 4.14
C CYS A 96 -2.81 9.01 3.72
N ASP A 97 -3.86 8.77 2.92
CA ASP A 97 -4.71 9.83 2.38
C ASP A 97 -5.49 10.59 3.48
N SER A 98 -5.62 10.01 4.67
CA SER A 98 -6.27 10.65 5.82
C SER A 98 -5.36 11.63 6.58
N THR A 99 -4.05 11.54 6.42
CA THR A 99 -3.05 12.38 7.08
C THR A 99 -2.25 13.26 6.12
N GLU A 100 -2.37 13.01 4.82
CA GLU A 100 -1.80 13.87 3.78
C GLU A 100 -2.37 15.28 3.92
N THR A 101 -1.48 16.24 4.17
CA THR A 101 -1.82 17.67 4.22
C THR A 101 -1.58 18.22 2.81
N PRO A 102 -2.53 19.00 2.23
CA PRO A 102 -2.41 19.52 0.86
C PRO A 102 -1.24 20.49 0.67
#